data_AF-K1UDU1-F1
#
_entry.id   AF-K1UDU1-F1
#
_cell.length_a   1.000
_cell.length_b   1.000
_cell.length_c   1.000
_cell.angle_alpha   90.00
_cell.angle_beta   90.00
_cell.angle_gamma   90.00
#
_symmetry.space_group_name_H-M   'P 1'
#
loop_
_entity.id
_entity.type
_entity.pdbx_description
1 polymer ?
#
loop_
_entity_poly.entity_id
_entity_poly.type
_entity_poly.pdbx_seq_one_letter_code
_entity_poly.pdbx_strand_id
1 'polypeptide(L)'
;PMRAYFLENGIHNYEEQLQGQEHKQIKQACILTDATQFFTKASFYRPNTKKGDPRMWIYGLGAHTDGNDIHVLFWHEQTLYSINISHIDIEKCYNSVLITPMQEILKEINKEGNSVSEELLGRFRAVKDQWFESEVTADTGIGRTIESFLGISMNSDKTPDYKGIELKSHRDKRSSKKNVLFTQAPDWGISKLKSGREIVEKYGYSNESGFKTYQNTVQCAPPNSQMMFLNVNHVDELLELQAERRKVEDIAAWRLVKLHQRLQIKHHETFWIEVENELNNGKEYFRYKQIEHTKNPNVGQFD
;
A
#
# COMPACT_ATOMS: atom_id res chain seq x y z
N PRO A 1 -1.80 20.12 -2.17
CA PRO A 1 -0.85 19.32 -1.36
C PRO A 1 -0.78 19.76 0.12
N MET A 2 -0.11 20.87 0.47
CA MET A 2 0.10 21.23 1.90
C MET A 2 -1.18 21.50 2.71
N ARG A 3 -2.18 22.16 2.12
CA ARG A 3 -3.48 22.38 2.80
C ARG A 3 -4.22 21.07 3.09
N ALA A 4 -4.19 20.13 2.15
CA ALA A 4 -4.78 18.81 2.31
C ALA A 4 -4.05 18.04 3.42
N TYR A 5 -2.71 18.01 3.37
CA TYR A 5 -1.89 17.43 4.43
C TYR A 5 -2.24 17.99 5.82
N PHE A 6 -2.37 19.31 5.96
CA PHE A 6 -2.75 19.92 7.24
C PHE A 6 -4.15 19.56 7.72
N LEU A 7 -5.11 19.44 6.82
CA LEU A 7 -6.46 19.03 7.16
C LEU A 7 -6.51 17.55 7.57
N GLU A 8 -5.92 16.68 6.75
CA GLU A 8 -5.90 15.23 6.92
C GLU A 8 -5.19 14.80 8.21
N ASN A 9 -4.16 15.54 8.63
CA ASN A 9 -3.41 15.25 9.85
C ASN A 9 -3.95 16.02 11.07
N GLY A 10 -5.13 16.63 10.99
CA GLY A 10 -5.73 17.38 12.11
C GLY A 10 -4.89 18.59 12.55
N ILE A 11 -4.04 19.10 11.66
CA ILE A 11 -3.16 20.23 11.93
C ILE A 11 -3.99 21.49 11.78
N HIS A 12 -4.48 21.85 10.59
CA HIS A 12 -5.19 23.11 10.44
C HIS A 12 -6.22 23.06 9.32
N ASN A 13 -7.45 23.52 9.63
CA ASN A 13 -8.51 23.68 8.65
C ASN A 13 -8.62 25.16 8.23
N TYR A 14 -8.16 25.46 7.01
CA TYR A 14 -8.26 26.82 6.46
C TYR A 14 -9.68 27.18 5.99
N GLU A 15 -10.55 26.19 5.74
CA GLU A 15 -11.91 26.44 5.26
C GLU A 15 -12.78 27.03 6.37
N GLU A 16 -12.59 26.57 7.61
CA GLU A 16 -13.27 27.08 8.80
C GLU A 16 -12.60 28.33 9.39
N GLN A 17 -11.41 28.69 8.93
CA GLN A 17 -10.67 29.84 9.45
C GLN A 17 -11.20 31.16 8.89
N LEU A 18 -11.54 32.09 9.79
CA LEU A 18 -11.88 33.48 9.47
C LEU A 18 -10.66 34.30 9.03
N GLN A 19 -10.89 35.37 8.27
CA GLN A 19 -9.84 36.30 7.85
C GLN A 19 -9.50 37.28 8.95
N GLY A 20 -8.21 37.55 9.17
CA GLY A 20 -7.73 38.53 10.13
C GLY A 20 -6.54 38.03 10.94
N GLN A 21 -5.79 38.95 11.54
CA GLN A 21 -4.67 38.60 12.42
C GLN A 21 -5.17 38.00 13.74
N GLU A 22 -6.34 38.42 14.18
CA GLU A 22 -7.08 37.97 15.36
C GLU A 22 -7.53 36.50 15.26
N HIS A 23 -7.65 35.96 14.04
CA HIS A 23 -8.02 34.57 13.79
C HIS A 23 -6.82 33.67 13.47
N LYS A 24 -5.60 34.18 13.69
CA LYS A 24 -4.36 33.43 13.51
C LYS A 24 -4.27 32.29 14.52
N GLN A 25 -4.05 31.08 14.03
CA GLN A 25 -3.77 29.91 14.85
C GLN A 25 -2.26 29.74 14.99
N ILE A 26 -1.80 29.45 16.22
CA ILE A 26 -0.39 29.24 16.54
C ILE A 26 -0.18 27.80 16.98
N LYS A 27 0.85 27.15 16.43
CA LYS A 27 1.25 25.79 16.79
C LYS A 27 2.73 25.73 17.11
N GLN A 28 3.12 24.73 17.89
CA GLN A 28 4.52 24.43 18.14
C GLN A 28 5.21 24.04 16.81
N ALA A 29 6.44 24.51 16.63
CA ALA A 29 7.26 24.15 15.50
C ALA A 29 8.71 23.94 15.94
N CYS A 30 9.48 23.26 15.10
CA CYS A 30 10.91 23.05 15.31
C CYS A 30 11.64 23.07 13.98
N ILE A 31 12.74 23.81 13.90
CA ILE A 31 13.64 23.80 12.75
C ILE A 31 14.80 22.86 13.10
N LEU A 32 14.95 21.78 12.34
CA LEU A 32 16.01 20.80 12.52
C LEU A 32 17.18 21.11 11.59
N THR A 33 18.38 21.07 12.14
CA THR A 33 19.64 21.07 11.38
C THR A 33 20.32 19.72 11.53
N ASP A 34 21.41 19.49 10.81
CA ASP A 34 22.21 18.28 10.91
C ASP A 34 22.75 18.04 12.33
N ALA A 35 23.02 19.11 13.10
CA ALA A 35 23.61 19.03 14.43
C ALA A 35 22.69 19.48 15.58
N THR A 36 21.73 20.36 15.34
CA THR A 36 20.95 21.02 16.41
C THR A 36 19.47 21.13 16.07
N GLN A 37 18.67 21.57 17.05
CA GLN A 37 17.25 21.86 16.87
C GLN A 37 16.88 23.22 17.46
N PHE A 38 15.94 23.90 16.82
CA PHE A 38 15.45 25.21 17.22
C PHE A 38 13.93 25.19 17.36
N PHE A 39 13.45 25.03 18.59
CA PHE A 39 12.03 25.14 18.89
C PHE A 39 11.54 26.56 18.68
N THR A 40 10.41 26.67 18.01
CA THR A 40 9.78 27.92 17.60
C THR A 40 8.28 27.70 17.49
N LYS A 41 7.58 28.59 16.80
CA LYS A 41 6.16 28.46 16.51
C LYS A 41 5.89 28.60 15.02
N ALA A 42 4.79 28.02 14.57
CA ALA A 42 4.22 28.25 13.26
C ALA A 42 2.88 28.98 13.39
N SER A 43 2.65 29.98 12.56
CA SER A 43 1.35 30.62 12.44
C SER A 43 0.62 30.20 11.17
N PHE A 44 -0.68 29.96 11.29
CA PHE A 44 -1.60 29.63 10.22
C PHE A 44 -2.67 30.71 10.19
N TYR A 45 -2.83 31.43 9.07
CA TYR A 45 -3.76 32.56 9.01
C TYR A 45 -4.26 32.85 7.60
N ARG A 46 -5.38 33.56 7.54
CA ARG A 46 -5.91 34.18 6.32
C ARG A 46 -5.87 35.70 6.51
N PRO A 47 -5.12 36.46 5.69
CA PRO A 47 -5.04 37.91 5.84
C PRO A 47 -6.34 38.60 5.40
N ASN A 48 -6.63 39.81 5.89
CA ASN A 48 -7.74 40.64 5.39
C ASN A 48 -7.51 41.13 3.94
N THR A 49 -6.28 41.05 3.46
CA THR A 49 -5.90 41.38 2.08
C THR A 49 -5.83 40.12 1.21
N LYS A 50 -5.62 40.28 -0.11
CA LYS A 50 -5.45 39.15 -1.05
C LYS A 50 -6.55 38.09 -0.93
N LYS A 51 -7.80 38.53 -0.69
CA LYS A 51 -8.99 37.66 -0.56
C LYS A 51 -8.85 36.53 0.49
N GLY A 52 -8.00 36.71 1.50
CA GLY A 52 -7.81 35.70 2.54
C GLY A 52 -7.06 34.46 2.07
N ASP A 53 -6.12 34.60 1.13
CA ASP A 53 -5.23 33.52 0.72
C ASP A 53 -4.57 32.85 1.96
N PRO A 54 -4.76 31.54 2.17
CA PRO A 54 -4.15 30.79 3.27
C PRO A 54 -2.64 30.96 3.35
N ARG A 55 -2.11 31.24 4.54
CA ARG A 55 -0.67 31.40 4.79
C ARG A 55 -0.25 30.62 6.01
N MET A 56 0.94 30.03 5.90
CA MET A 56 1.70 29.50 7.02
C MET A 56 3.02 30.26 7.15
N TRP A 57 3.47 30.47 8.38
CA TRP A 57 4.77 31.08 8.65
C TRP A 57 5.46 30.41 9.84
N ILE A 58 6.62 29.80 9.62
CA ILE A 58 7.50 29.28 10.68
C ILE A 58 8.40 30.43 11.15
N TYR A 59 8.32 30.76 12.44
CA TYR A 59 9.08 31.87 12.99
C TYR A 59 10.57 31.51 13.05
N GLY A 60 11.42 32.44 12.63
CA GLY A 60 12.88 32.26 12.62
C GLY A 60 13.41 31.48 11.41
N LEU A 61 12.56 30.98 10.52
CA LEU A 61 12.99 30.18 9.37
C LEU A 61 14.01 30.90 8.46
N GLY A 62 13.90 32.23 8.34
CA GLY A 62 14.80 33.07 7.55
C GLY A 62 16.28 32.99 7.96
N ALA A 63 16.60 32.55 9.18
CA ALA A 63 17.99 32.35 9.61
C ALA A 63 18.56 30.98 9.17
N HIS A 64 17.72 30.13 8.55
CA HIS A 64 18.01 28.73 8.20
C HIS A 64 17.59 28.38 6.77
N THR A 65 17.35 29.39 5.93
CA THR A 65 16.87 29.20 4.55
C THR A 65 17.36 30.33 3.66
N ASP A 66 17.77 29.97 2.45
CA ASP A 66 18.05 30.87 1.35
C ASP A 66 16.95 30.80 0.28
N GLY A 67 16.97 31.74 -0.66
CA GLY A 67 16.05 31.73 -1.79
C GLY A 67 16.19 30.45 -2.62
N ASN A 68 15.06 29.80 -2.90
CA ASN A 68 14.94 28.52 -3.63
C ASN A 68 15.34 27.26 -2.84
N ASP A 69 15.57 27.38 -1.54
CA ASP A 69 15.75 26.19 -0.70
C ASP A 69 14.48 25.35 -0.63
N ILE A 70 14.68 24.04 -0.55
CA ILE A 70 13.61 23.05 -0.46
C ILE A 70 13.58 22.53 0.96
N HIS A 71 12.39 22.63 1.57
CA HIS A 71 12.16 22.14 2.91
C HIS A 71 11.19 20.97 2.91
N VAL A 72 11.53 19.94 3.68
CA VAL A 72 10.57 18.92 4.11
C VAL A 72 9.89 19.41 5.38
N LEU A 73 8.56 19.38 5.37
CA LEU A 73 7.72 19.69 6.52
C LEU A 73 6.97 18.43 6.93
N PHE A 74 7.02 18.10 8.22
CA PHE A 74 6.27 16.97 8.76
C PHE A 74 5.78 17.28 10.18
N TRP A 75 4.67 16.66 10.55
CA TRP A 75 4.05 16.80 11.85
C TRP A 75 4.29 15.54 12.67
N HIS A 76 4.85 15.70 13.86
CA HIS A 76 5.13 14.61 14.78
C HIS A 76 4.93 15.11 16.21
N GLU A 77 4.27 14.34 17.06
CA GLU A 77 4.01 14.69 18.47
C GLU A 77 3.56 16.14 18.69
N GLN A 78 2.53 16.57 17.95
CA GLN A 78 1.96 17.91 18.02
C GLN A 78 2.93 19.07 17.68
N THR A 79 4.03 18.78 16.98
CA THR A 79 5.03 19.77 16.55
C THR A 79 5.22 19.72 15.03
N LEU A 80 5.26 20.90 14.39
CA LEU A 80 5.62 21.01 12.97
C LEU A 80 7.14 21.12 12.82
N TYR A 81 7.75 20.10 12.25
CA TYR A 81 9.17 20.08 11.95
C TYR A 81 9.48 20.61 10.55
N SER A 82 10.63 21.23 10.39
CA SER A 82 11.19 21.68 9.13
C SER A 82 12.63 21.21 8.99
N ILE A 83 12.95 20.56 7.86
CA ILE A 83 14.30 20.17 7.46
C ILE A 83 14.61 20.82 6.12
N ASN A 84 15.71 21.55 6.02
CA ASN A 84 16.18 22.11 4.76
C ASN A 84 16.98 21.06 3.97
N ILE A 85 16.32 20.39 3.03
CA ILE A 85 16.94 19.29 2.25
C ILE A 85 17.79 19.78 1.08
N SER A 86 17.84 21.10 0.83
CA SER A 86 18.84 21.66 -0.09
C SER A 86 20.25 21.58 0.48
N HIS A 87 20.40 21.66 1.81
CA HIS A 87 21.71 21.70 2.49
C HIS A 87 21.97 20.48 3.37
N ILE A 88 20.94 19.72 3.72
CA ILE A 88 21.04 18.59 4.64
C ILE A 88 20.80 17.28 3.89
N ASP A 89 21.80 16.41 3.97
CA ASP A 89 21.69 15.01 3.56
C ASP A 89 21.06 14.19 4.70
N ILE A 90 19.76 13.89 4.55
CA ILE A 90 18.98 13.13 5.54
C ILE A 90 19.55 11.73 5.74
N GLU A 91 19.99 11.05 4.68
CA GLU A 91 20.50 9.68 4.76
C GLU A 91 21.79 9.66 5.59
N LYS A 92 22.69 10.61 5.33
CA LYS A 92 23.93 10.76 6.11
C LYS A 92 23.64 11.08 7.57
N CYS A 93 22.66 11.95 7.87
CA CYS A 93 22.27 12.26 9.25
C CYS A 93 21.69 11.03 9.95
N TYR A 94 20.81 10.29 9.28
CA TYR A 94 20.18 9.09 9.81
C TYR A 94 21.21 8.00 10.15
N ASN A 95 22.19 7.79 9.26
CA ASN A 95 23.25 6.78 9.39
C ASN A 95 24.49 7.26 10.18
N SER A 96 24.48 8.49 10.70
CA SER A 96 25.58 9.06 11.46
C SER A 96 25.89 8.25 12.73
N VAL A 97 27.17 8.15 13.09
CA VAL A 97 27.61 7.60 14.38
C VAL A 97 27.31 8.59 15.52
N LEU A 98 27.28 9.89 15.23
CA LEU A 98 26.91 10.92 16.19
C LEU A 98 25.38 10.97 16.32
N ILE A 99 24.91 10.93 17.56
CA ILE A 99 23.49 11.10 17.88
C ILE A 99 23.18 12.60 17.84
N THR A 100 22.27 12.98 16.95
CA THR A 100 21.79 14.36 16.80
C THR A 100 20.27 14.40 16.99
N PRO A 101 19.69 15.57 17.33
CA PRO A 101 18.23 15.66 17.53
C PRO A 101 17.43 15.23 16.29
N MET A 102 17.93 15.57 15.10
CA MET A 102 17.34 15.10 13.84
C MET A 102 17.38 13.57 13.75
N GLN A 103 18.51 12.94 14.09
CA GLN A 103 18.63 11.49 14.05
C GLN A 103 17.65 10.81 15.02
N GLU A 104 17.51 11.35 16.24
CA GLU A 104 16.58 10.81 17.25
C GLU A 104 15.14 10.84 16.74
N ILE A 105 14.67 11.99 16.27
CA ILE A 105 13.30 12.16 15.75
C ILE A 105 13.05 11.25 14.54
N LEU A 106 14.00 11.16 13.60
CA LEU A 106 13.84 10.30 12.43
C LEU A 106 13.83 8.81 12.81
N LYS A 107 14.64 8.40 13.79
CA LYS A 107 14.64 7.02 14.31
C LYS A 107 13.36 6.70 15.08
N GLU A 108 12.81 7.65 15.83
CA GLU A 108 11.51 7.50 16.50
C GLU A 108 10.38 7.30 15.49
N ILE A 109 10.28 8.16 14.48
CA ILE A 109 9.31 8.04 13.39
C ILE A 109 9.46 6.69 12.67
N ASN A 110 10.70 6.29 12.37
CA ASN A 110 10.97 5.02 11.70
C ASN A 110 10.54 3.83 12.57
N LYS A 111 10.86 3.86 13.87
CA LYS A 111 10.49 2.81 14.82
C LYS A 111 8.98 2.71 14.99
N GLU A 112 8.29 3.84 15.11
CA GLU A 112 6.83 3.87 15.22
C GLU A 112 6.19 3.28 13.95
N GLY A 113 6.60 3.78 12.78
CA GLY A 113 6.07 3.36 11.48
C GLY A 113 6.40 1.93 11.06
N ASN A 114 7.37 1.28 11.72
CA ASN A 114 7.76 -0.11 11.44
C ASN A 114 7.53 -1.06 12.64
N SER A 115 6.93 -0.58 13.72
CA SER A 115 6.74 -1.35 14.96
C SER A 115 6.00 -2.68 14.72
N VAL A 116 4.92 -2.65 13.95
CA VAL A 116 4.12 -3.84 13.60
C VAL A 116 4.92 -4.81 12.72
N SER A 117 5.62 -4.31 11.69
CA SER A 117 6.47 -5.16 10.83
C SER A 117 7.63 -5.79 11.58
N GLU A 118 8.26 -5.08 12.52
CA GLU A 118 9.34 -5.62 13.35
C GLU A 118 8.81 -6.67 14.34
N GLU A 119 7.62 -6.45 14.93
CA GLU A 119 6.94 -7.48 15.74
C GLU A 119 6.69 -8.74 14.92
N LEU A 120 6.11 -8.59 13.72
CA LEU A 120 5.80 -9.70 12.83
C LEU A 120 7.07 -10.43 12.38
N LEU A 121 8.10 -9.70 11.97
CA LEU A 121 9.40 -10.27 11.61
C LEU A 121 10.04 -11.00 12.80
N GLY A 122 9.90 -10.47 14.01
CA GLY A 122 10.32 -11.12 15.25
C GLY A 122 9.66 -12.49 15.45
N ARG A 123 8.36 -12.61 15.17
CA ARG A 123 7.64 -13.90 15.22
C ARG A 123 8.23 -14.91 14.24
N PHE A 124 8.48 -14.53 12.99
CA PHE A 124 9.11 -15.42 12.00
C PHE A 124 10.55 -15.79 12.39
N ARG A 125 11.34 -14.84 12.90
CA ARG A 125 12.71 -15.09 13.37
C ARG A 125 12.76 -16.13 14.50
N ALA A 126 11.78 -16.12 15.40
CA ALA A 126 11.69 -17.07 16.51
C ALA A 126 11.54 -18.54 16.03
N VAL A 127 11.11 -18.74 14.79
CA VAL A 127 10.85 -20.07 14.21
C VAL A 127 11.61 -20.35 12.91
N LYS A 128 12.66 -19.56 12.60
CA LYS A 128 13.31 -19.54 11.28
C LYS A 128 13.82 -20.91 10.79
N ASP A 129 14.25 -21.79 11.69
CA ASP A 129 14.83 -23.10 11.34
C ASP A 129 13.85 -24.26 11.60
N GLN A 130 12.60 -23.97 11.96
CA GLN A 130 11.59 -24.98 12.28
C GLN A 130 10.83 -25.42 11.02
N TRP A 131 10.59 -26.73 10.92
CA TRP A 131 9.69 -27.30 9.92
C TRP A 131 8.28 -27.41 10.48
N PHE A 132 7.31 -26.94 9.71
CA PHE A 132 5.89 -26.96 10.03
C PHE A 132 5.19 -27.98 9.14
N GLU A 133 4.34 -28.81 9.73
CA GLU A 133 3.40 -29.62 8.95
C GLU A 133 2.32 -28.70 8.36
N SER A 134 2.13 -28.77 7.05
CA SER A 134 1.05 -28.05 6.37
C SER A 134 -0.30 -28.61 6.79
N GLU A 135 -1.24 -27.74 7.17
CA GLU A 135 -2.60 -28.16 7.56
C GLU A 135 -3.33 -28.96 6.48
N VAL A 136 -3.05 -28.67 5.22
CA VAL A 136 -3.61 -29.36 4.06
C VAL A 136 -2.58 -29.51 2.96
N THR A 137 -2.54 -30.67 2.30
CA THR A 137 -1.70 -30.90 1.11
C THR A 137 -2.35 -30.29 -0.13
N ALA A 138 -2.41 -28.95 -0.18
CA ALA A 138 -2.99 -28.17 -1.26
C ALA A 138 -2.31 -26.80 -1.37
N ASP A 139 -2.60 -26.04 -2.43
CA ASP A 139 -2.00 -24.71 -2.65
C ASP A 139 -2.20 -23.76 -1.46
N THR A 140 -3.35 -23.88 -0.77
CA THR A 140 -3.72 -23.05 0.39
C THR A 140 -3.09 -23.49 1.71
N GLY A 141 -2.42 -24.65 1.77
CA GLY A 141 -1.96 -25.25 3.02
C GLY A 141 -0.94 -24.41 3.79
N ILE A 142 0.06 -23.89 3.08
CA ILE A 142 1.09 -23.03 3.68
C ILE A 142 0.49 -21.75 4.25
N GLY A 143 -0.36 -21.07 3.47
CA GLY A 143 -1.01 -19.83 3.91
C GLY A 143 -1.81 -20.03 5.19
N ARG A 144 -2.66 -21.07 5.21
CA ARG A 144 -3.43 -21.45 6.41
C ARG A 144 -2.54 -21.75 7.62
N THR A 145 -1.45 -22.46 7.41
CA THR A 145 -0.54 -22.84 8.51
C THR A 145 0.17 -21.62 9.09
N ILE A 146 0.54 -20.64 8.25
CA ILE A 146 1.13 -19.37 8.68
C ILE A 146 0.12 -18.53 9.47
N GLU A 147 -1.12 -18.44 8.98
CA GLU A 147 -2.21 -17.75 9.69
C GLU A 147 -2.42 -18.37 11.08
N SER A 148 -2.54 -19.70 11.16
CA SER A 148 -2.69 -20.42 12.43
C SER A 148 -1.50 -20.22 13.37
N PHE A 149 -0.27 -20.25 12.86
CA PHE A 149 0.94 -19.94 13.64
C PHE A 149 0.89 -18.54 14.26
N LEU A 150 0.34 -17.55 13.54
CA LEU A 150 0.19 -16.18 14.01
C LEU A 150 -1.07 -15.97 14.86
N GLY A 151 -1.89 -17.02 15.07
CA GLY A 151 -3.16 -16.95 15.79
C GLY A 151 -4.28 -16.25 15.01
N ILE A 152 -4.15 -16.17 13.69
CA ILE A 152 -5.14 -15.57 12.78
C ILE A 152 -6.13 -16.66 12.37
N SER A 153 -7.43 -16.38 12.54
CA SER A 153 -8.48 -17.26 12.03
C SER A 153 -8.78 -16.98 10.56
N MET A 154 -8.97 -18.05 9.78
CA MET A 154 -9.32 -17.97 8.37
C MET A 154 -10.59 -17.11 8.18
N ASN A 155 -10.51 -16.13 7.29
CA ASN A 155 -11.60 -15.20 7.02
C ASN A 155 -11.61 -14.80 5.53
N SER A 156 -12.62 -14.03 5.13
CA SER A 156 -12.74 -13.48 3.76
C SER A 156 -12.69 -11.96 3.75
N ASP A 157 -12.02 -11.39 4.75
CA ASP A 157 -11.92 -9.94 4.91
C ASP A 157 -11.10 -9.33 3.78
N LYS A 158 -11.43 -8.07 3.48
CA LYS A 158 -10.78 -7.26 2.47
C LYS A 158 -9.67 -6.41 3.07
N THR A 159 -9.56 -6.38 4.39
CA THR A 159 -8.45 -5.75 5.12
C THR A 159 -7.22 -6.67 5.17
N PRO A 160 -6.04 -6.12 5.49
CA PRO A 160 -4.83 -6.91 5.71
C PRO A 160 -4.94 -7.87 6.90
N ASP A 161 -4.17 -8.97 6.87
CA ASP A 161 -4.31 -10.10 7.80
C ASP A 161 -3.74 -9.83 9.21
N TYR A 162 -2.58 -9.16 9.31
CA TYR A 162 -1.86 -8.96 10.57
C TYR A 162 -1.69 -7.47 10.88
N LYS A 163 -2.59 -6.90 11.70
CA LYS A 163 -2.48 -5.52 12.21
C LYS A 163 -2.19 -4.46 11.12
N GLY A 164 -2.73 -4.64 9.92
CA GLY A 164 -2.49 -3.74 8.76
C GLY A 164 -1.47 -4.25 7.73
N ILE A 165 -0.87 -5.43 7.94
CA ILE A 165 0.06 -6.10 7.01
C ILE A 165 -0.61 -7.32 6.37
N GLU A 166 -0.61 -7.38 5.04
CA GLU A 166 -1.10 -8.55 4.29
C GLU A 166 -0.01 -9.63 4.24
N LEU A 167 -0.42 -10.90 4.36
CA LEU A 167 0.47 -12.05 4.34
C LEU A 167 0.28 -12.82 3.03
N LYS A 168 1.33 -12.91 2.22
CA LYS A 168 1.32 -13.66 0.95
C LYS A 168 2.41 -14.71 0.95
N SER A 169 2.03 -15.95 1.20
CA SER A 169 2.97 -17.07 1.19
C SER A 169 3.02 -17.81 -0.14
N HIS A 170 4.21 -18.26 -0.54
CA HIS A 170 4.37 -19.11 -1.72
C HIS A 170 5.54 -20.08 -1.56
N ARG A 171 5.45 -21.23 -2.25
CA ARG A 171 6.52 -22.22 -2.35
C ARG A 171 7.64 -21.69 -3.23
N ASP A 172 8.89 -21.97 -2.88
CA ASP A 172 10.06 -21.61 -3.69
C ASP A 172 10.04 -22.31 -5.06
N LYS A 173 9.65 -23.59 -5.08
CA LYS A 173 9.47 -24.42 -6.29
C LYS A 173 8.04 -24.40 -6.81
N ARG A 174 7.49 -23.21 -7.07
CA ARG A 174 6.16 -23.04 -7.65
C ARG A 174 6.16 -23.07 -9.18
N SER A 175 5.11 -23.65 -9.76
CA SER A 175 4.91 -23.71 -11.22
C SER A 175 4.62 -22.33 -11.84
N SER A 176 3.96 -21.43 -11.10
CA SER A 176 3.66 -20.07 -11.52
C SER A 176 4.38 -19.05 -10.65
N LYS A 177 5.07 -18.09 -11.27
CA LYS A 177 5.68 -16.94 -10.57
C LYS A 177 4.68 -15.82 -10.24
N LYS A 178 3.41 -15.96 -10.64
CA LYS A 178 2.39 -14.93 -10.40
C LYS A 178 1.92 -14.97 -8.95
N ASN A 179 1.88 -13.81 -8.32
CA ASN A 179 1.25 -13.61 -7.02
C ASN A 179 -0.19 -13.14 -7.21
N VAL A 180 -1.13 -13.73 -6.46
CA VAL A 180 -2.50 -13.19 -6.39
C VAL A 180 -2.47 -11.99 -5.46
N LEU A 181 -2.70 -10.80 -6.01
CA LEU A 181 -2.82 -9.57 -5.23
C LEU A 181 -4.15 -9.60 -4.45
N PHE A 182 -5.27 -9.54 -5.17
CA PHE A 182 -6.61 -9.57 -4.62
C PHE A 182 -7.63 -10.11 -5.62
N THR A 183 -8.83 -10.43 -5.13
CA THR A 183 -9.98 -10.81 -5.93
C THR A 183 -11.06 -9.72 -5.89
N GLN A 184 -11.56 -9.32 -7.06
CA GLN A 184 -12.59 -8.30 -7.17
C GLN A 184 -13.57 -8.70 -8.28
N ALA A 185 -14.84 -8.88 -7.92
CA ALA A 185 -15.90 -9.10 -8.92
C ALA A 185 -16.04 -7.87 -9.84
N PRO A 186 -16.39 -8.07 -11.12
CA PRO A 186 -16.74 -6.97 -12.02
C PRO A 186 -17.82 -6.08 -11.43
N ASP A 187 -17.89 -4.85 -11.94
CA ASP A 187 -19.06 -4.04 -11.75
C ASP A 187 -20.16 -4.48 -12.72
N TRP A 188 -21.10 -5.28 -12.22
CA TRP A 188 -22.20 -5.83 -13.01
C TRP A 188 -23.15 -4.74 -13.55
N GLY A 189 -23.16 -3.54 -12.96
CA GLY A 189 -23.97 -2.41 -13.45
C GLY A 189 -23.53 -1.95 -14.83
N ILE A 190 -22.21 -1.83 -15.03
CA ILE A 190 -21.60 -1.40 -16.30
C ILE A 190 -21.19 -2.56 -17.21
N SER A 191 -21.11 -3.79 -16.69
CA SER A 191 -20.73 -4.98 -17.47
C SER A 191 -21.82 -5.39 -18.48
N LYS A 192 -21.40 -5.97 -19.62
CA LYS A 192 -22.33 -6.50 -20.62
C LYS A 192 -23.05 -7.75 -20.12
N LEU A 193 -22.31 -8.71 -19.58
CA LEU A 193 -22.83 -9.87 -18.87
C LEU A 193 -22.98 -9.55 -17.39
N LYS A 194 -24.02 -10.09 -16.74
CA LYS A 194 -24.44 -9.68 -15.39
C LYS A 194 -24.02 -10.66 -14.30
N SER A 195 -23.34 -11.75 -14.65
CA SER A 195 -22.82 -12.72 -13.69
C SER A 195 -21.69 -13.56 -14.25
N GLY A 196 -20.88 -14.15 -13.36
CA GLY A 196 -19.89 -15.16 -13.75
C GLY A 196 -20.54 -16.39 -14.41
N ARG A 197 -21.78 -16.72 -14.04
CA ARG A 197 -22.55 -17.82 -14.66
C ARG A 197 -22.82 -17.55 -16.14
N GLU A 198 -23.20 -16.34 -16.51
CA GLU A 198 -23.38 -15.96 -17.92
C GLU A 198 -22.06 -16.02 -18.71
N ILE A 199 -20.95 -15.63 -18.09
CA ILE A 199 -19.62 -15.73 -18.71
C ILE A 199 -19.29 -17.21 -18.98
N VAL A 200 -19.48 -18.09 -18.00
CA VAL A 200 -19.29 -19.54 -18.17
C VAL A 200 -20.25 -20.12 -19.21
N GLU A 201 -21.49 -19.68 -19.25
CA GLU A 201 -22.47 -20.14 -20.24
C GLU A 201 -22.08 -19.74 -21.68
N LYS A 202 -21.51 -18.55 -21.88
CA LYS A 202 -21.16 -18.06 -23.21
C LYS A 202 -19.73 -18.42 -23.67
N TYR A 203 -18.77 -18.45 -22.75
CA TYR A 203 -17.34 -18.60 -23.04
C TYR A 203 -16.68 -19.78 -22.30
N GLY A 204 -17.41 -20.50 -21.47
CA GLY A 204 -16.89 -21.66 -20.75
C GLY A 204 -16.74 -22.91 -21.62
N TYR A 205 -15.91 -23.83 -21.14
CA TYR A 205 -15.60 -25.12 -21.75
C TYR A 205 -15.93 -26.26 -20.78
N SER A 206 -16.14 -27.46 -21.30
CA SER A 206 -16.35 -28.65 -20.46
C SER A 206 -15.04 -29.10 -19.85
N ASN A 207 -15.01 -29.32 -18.53
CA ASN A 207 -13.90 -29.99 -17.87
C ASN A 207 -13.98 -31.52 -18.07
N GLU A 208 -12.99 -32.25 -17.57
CA GLU A 208 -12.90 -33.72 -17.66
C GLU A 208 -14.12 -34.44 -17.06
N SER A 209 -14.77 -33.82 -16.07
CA SER A 209 -15.99 -34.33 -15.44
C SER A 209 -17.29 -33.93 -16.17
N GLY A 210 -17.19 -33.26 -17.32
CA GLY A 210 -18.34 -32.85 -18.14
C GLY A 210 -19.05 -31.57 -17.68
N PHE A 211 -18.57 -30.91 -16.63
CA PHE A 211 -19.14 -29.64 -16.15
C PHE A 211 -18.58 -28.46 -16.95
N LYS A 212 -19.46 -27.52 -17.30
CA LYS A 212 -19.06 -26.27 -17.95
C LYS A 212 -18.38 -25.35 -16.93
N THR A 213 -17.16 -24.89 -17.25
CA THR A 213 -16.34 -24.04 -16.39
C THR A 213 -15.59 -22.99 -17.19
N TYR A 214 -15.00 -22.02 -16.51
CA TYR A 214 -14.05 -21.08 -17.10
C TYR A 214 -12.91 -20.83 -16.12
N GLN A 215 -11.74 -21.40 -16.40
CA GLN A 215 -10.53 -21.24 -15.58
C GLN A 215 -9.36 -20.87 -16.50
N ASN A 216 -9.34 -19.62 -16.97
CA ASN A 216 -8.28 -19.11 -17.82
C ASN A 216 -7.63 -17.86 -17.22
N THR A 217 -6.35 -17.67 -17.54
CA THR A 217 -5.69 -16.38 -17.36
C THR A 217 -6.05 -15.47 -18.54
N VAL A 218 -6.32 -14.20 -18.26
CA VAL A 218 -6.48 -13.14 -19.26
C VAL A 218 -5.38 -12.11 -19.04
N GLN A 219 -4.96 -11.46 -20.12
CA GLN A 219 -3.94 -10.42 -20.18
C GLN A 219 -4.28 -9.48 -21.34
N CYS A 220 -3.59 -8.34 -21.48
CA CYS A 220 -3.91 -7.39 -22.54
C CYS A 220 -3.62 -7.94 -23.93
N ALA A 221 -2.49 -8.64 -24.10
CA ALA A 221 -2.16 -9.34 -25.32
C ALA A 221 -1.16 -10.48 -25.06
N PRO A 222 -1.19 -11.58 -25.86
CA PRO A 222 -2.29 -11.97 -26.75
C PRO A 222 -3.53 -12.46 -25.98
N PRO A 223 -4.71 -12.53 -26.64
CA PRO A 223 -5.88 -13.20 -26.09
C PRO A 223 -5.60 -14.66 -25.70
N ASN A 224 -6.38 -15.16 -24.75
CA ASN A 224 -6.25 -16.55 -24.31
C ASN A 224 -6.96 -17.55 -25.25
N SER A 225 -6.99 -18.83 -24.87
CA SER A 225 -7.60 -19.92 -25.65
C SER A 225 -9.10 -19.76 -25.92
N GLN A 226 -9.80 -18.93 -25.16
CA GLN A 226 -11.22 -18.57 -25.38
C GLN A 226 -11.37 -17.24 -26.13
N MET A 227 -10.28 -16.74 -26.69
CA MET A 227 -10.14 -15.45 -27.37
C MET A 227 -10.42 -14.25 -26.46
N MET A 228 -10.28 -14.40 -25.14
CA MET A 228 -10.54 -13.33 -24.17
C MET A 228 -9.26 -12.59 -23.79
N PHE A 229 -9.35 -11.27 -23.64
CA PHE A 229 -8.25 -10.38 -23.30
C PHE A 229 -8.75 -9.20 -22.44
N LEU A 230 -7.80 -8.48 -21.84
CA LEU A 230 -8.08 -7.27 -21.06
C LEU A 230 -7.80 -6.01 -21.89
N ASN A 231 -8.60 -4.97 -21.72
CA ASN A 231 -8.35 -3.65 -22.27
C ASN A 231 -8.35 -2.62 -21.13
N VAL A 232 -7.34 -1.74 -21.09
CA VAL A 232 -7.27 -0.65 -20.12
C VAL A 232 -7.76 0.62 -20.81
N ASN A 233 -8.98 1.02 -20.50
CA ASN A 233 -9.60 2.23 -21.03
C ASN A 233 -9.34 3.40 -20.07
N HIS A 234 -8.27 4.15 -20.31
CA HIS A 234 -7.91 5.30 -19.49
C HIS A 234 -8.88 6.50 -19.63
N VAL A 235 -9.64 6.59 -20.72
CA VAL A 235 -10.57 7.71 -20.94
C VAL A 235 -11.78 7.57 -20.01
N ASP A 236 -12.32 6.36 -19.90
CA ASP A 236 -13.48 6.06 -19.06
C ASP A 236 -13.11 5.49 -17.68
N GLU A 237 -11.80 5.39 -17.40
CA GLU A 237 -11.22 4.80 -16.18
C GLU A 237 -11.71 3.37 -15.90
N LEU A 238 -11.71 2.52 -16.94
CA LEU A 238 -12.17 1.13 -16.86
C LEU A 238 -11.06 0.12 -17.18
N LEU A 239 -11.07 -1.00 -16.47
CA LEU A 239 -10.48 -2.26 -16.93
C LEU A 239 -11.61 -3.09 -17.54
N GLU A 240 -11.48 -3.47 -18.80
CA GLU A 240 -12.50 -4.16 -19.58
C GLU A 240 -12.04 -5.58 -19.91
N LEU A 241 -12.93 -6.55 -19.75
CA LEU A 241 -12.76 -7.91 -20.25
C LEU A 241 -13.53 -8.01 -21.57
N GLN A 242 -12.82 -8.37 -22.64
CA GLN A 242 -13.34 -8.46 -24.00
C GLN A 242 -13.01 -9.81 -24.62
N ALA A 243 -13.69 -10.15 -25.72
CA ALA A 243 -13.33 -11.28 -26.57
C ALA A 243 -13.15 -10.86 -28.03
N GLU A 244 -12.07 -11.33 -28.65
CA GLU A 244 -11.73 -11.13 -30.06
C GLU A 244 -12.18 -12.34 -30.89
N ARG A 245 -13.43 -12.33 -31.37
CA ARG A 245 -13.96 -13.37 -32.27
C ARG A 245 -14.03 -12.81 -33.69
N ARG A 246 -15.23 -12.80 -34.31
CA ARG A 246 -15.44 -12.11 -35.60
C ARG A 246 -15.36 -10.58 -35.46
N LYS A 247 -15.62 -10.10 -34.25
CA LYS A 247 -15.52 -8.71 -33.81
C LYS A 247 -15.16 -8.72 -32.33
N VAL A 248 -14.74 -7.57 -31.82
CA VAL A 248 -14.55 -7.36 -30.38
C VAL A 248 -15.93 -7.34 -29.70
N GLU A 249 -16.07 -8.10 -28.63
CA GLU A 249 -17.27 -8.18 -27.80
C GLU A 249 -16.94 -7.83 -26.34
N ASP A 250 -17.65 -6.87 -25.76
CA ASP A 250 -17.54 -6.57 -24.33
C ASP A 250 -18.20 -7.66 -23.48
N ILE A 251 -17.54 -8.00 -22.36
CA ILE A 251 -17.98 -9.08 -21.46
C ILE A 251 -18.27 -8.51 -20.08
N ALA A 252 -17.25 -7.96 -19.44
CA ALA A 252 -17.33 -7.43 -18.07
C ALA A 252 -16.39 -6.24 -17.90
N ALA A 253 -16.64 -5.39 -16.91
CA ALA A 253 -15.81 -4.23 -16.65
C ALA A 253 -15.65 -3.96 -15.15
N TRP A 254 -14.52 -3.38 -14.80
CA TRP A 254 -14.20 -2.87 -13.47
C TRP A 254 -13.84 -1.39 -13.58
N ARG A 255 -14.21 -0.60 -12.58
CA ARG A 255 -13.71 0.78 -12.47
C ARG A 255 -12.30 0.77 -11.88
N LEU A 256 -11.35 1.44 -12.53
CA LEU A 256 -9.96 1.49 -12.08
C LEU A 256 -9.85 2.04 -10.65
N VAL A 257 -10.59 3.11 -10.32
CA VAL A 257 -10.64 3.67 -8.96
C VAL A 257 -10.92 2.63 -7.87
N LYS A 258 -11.79 1.64 -8.15
CA LYS A 258 -12.13 0.58 -7.19
C LYS A 258 -10.99 -0.44 -7.07
N LEU A 259 -10.30 -0.75 -8.16
CA LEU A 259 -9.14 -1.63 -8.16
C LEU A 259 -7.96 -0.98 -7.43
N HIS A 260 -7.72 0.31 -7.67
CA HIS A 260 -6.70 1.11 -6.99
C HIS A 260 -6.93 1.17 -5.49
N GLN A 261 -8.15 1.48 -5.05
CA GLN A 261 -8.52 1.48 -3.64
C GLN A 261 -8.31 0.09 -3.01
N ARG A 262 -8.65 -0.99 -3.73
CA ARG A 262 -8.43 -2.36 -3.24
C ARG A 262 -6.95 -2.67 -3.08
N LEU A 263 -6.13 -2.33 -4.07
CA LEU A 263 -4.69 -2.48 -4.02
C LEU A 263 -4.09 -1.70 -2.85
N GLN A 264 -4.45 -0.44 -2.69
CA GLN A 264 -3.92 0.43 -1.63
C GLN A 264 -4.35 -0.01 -0.23
N ILE A 265 -5.60 -0.42 -0.03
CA ILE A 265 -6.07 -0.90 1.28
C ILE A 265 -5.41 -2.22 1.65
N LYS A 266 -5.43 -3.20 0.73
CA LYS A 266 -4.99 -4.56 1.04
C LYS A 266 -3.46 -4.67 1.03
N HIS A 267 -2.79 -3.96 0.15
CA HIS A 267 -1.34 -3.99 0.02
C HIS A 267 -0.66 -2.70 0.50
N HIS A 268 -1.30 -1.92 1.39
CA HIS A 268 -0.62 -0.79 2.06
C HIS A 268 0.73 -1.22 2.62
N GLU A 269 0.77 -2.41 3.21
CA GLU A 269 1.96 -3.11 3.67
C GLU A 269 1.77 -4.62 3.42
N THR A 270 2.81 -5.32 2.96
CA THR A 270 2.71 -6.75 2.62
C THR A 270 4.02 -7.48 2.92
N PHE A 271 3.90 -8.65 3.54
CA PHE A 271 4.97 -9.63 3.69
C PHE A 271 4.79 -10.75 2.67
N TRP A 272 5.72 -10.84 1.72
CA TRP A 272 5.82 -11.92 0.76
C TRP A 272 6.72 -13.01 1.32
N ILE A 273 6.13 -14.11 1.77
CA ILE A 273 6.80 -15.18 2.50
C ILE A 273 7.10 -16.31 1.54
N GLU A 274 8.38 -16.49 1.21
CA GLU A 274 8.86 -17.65 0.47
C GLU A 274 9.18 -18.78 1.46
N VAL A 275 8.66 -19.97 1.17
CA VAL A 275 8.95 -21.18 1.94
C VAL A 275 9.57 -22.25 1.06
N GLU A 276 10.48 -23.03 1.63
CA GLU A 276 10.87 -24.32 1.04
C GLU A 276 10.01 -25.42 1.64
N ASN A 277 9.70 -26.44 0.83
CA ASN A 277 8.79 -27.52 1.22
C ASN A 277 9.30 -28.91 0.84
N GLU A 278 8.90 -29.90 1.63
CA GLU A 278 9.20 -31.33 1.45
C GLU A 278 7.94 -32.17 1.65
N LEU A 279 7.84 -33.27 0.89
CA LEU A 279 6.78 -34.26 1.07
C LEU A 279 7.36 -35.49 1.78
N ASN A 280 6.79 -35.84 2.93
CA ASN A 280 7.15 -37.03 3.69
C ASN A 280 5.90 -37.78 4.13
N ASN A 281 5.79 -39.07 3.81
CA ASN A 281 4.66 -39.94 4.16
C ASN A 281 3.27 -39.34 3.80
N GLY A 282 3.16 -38.68 2.64
CA GLY A 282 1.91 -38.07 2.16
C GLY A 282 1.54 -36.73 2.83
N LYS A 283 2.37 -36.24 3.74
CA LYS A 283 2.23 -34.93 4.38
C LYS A 283 3.26 -33.95 3.84
N GLU A 284 2.84 -32.70 3.68
CA GLU A 284 3.73 -31.61 3.30
C GLU A 284 4.28 -30.93 4.56
N TYR A 285 5.59 -30.74 4.58
CA TYR A 285 6.29 -29.93 5.59
C TYR A 285 6.93 -28.73 4.90
N PHE A 286 6.99 -27.59 5.57
CA PHE A 286 7.65 -26.41 5.04
C PHE A 286 8.42 -25.65 6.12
N ARG A 287 9.41 -24.86 5.71
CA ARG A 287 10.06 -23.87 6.56
C ARG A 287 10.26 -22.56 5.81
N TYR A 288 10.31 -21.47 6.57
CA TYR A 288 10.53 -20.14 6.01
C TYR A 288 11.94 -20.04 5.41
N LYS A 289 12.02 -19.41 4.24
CA LYS A 289 13.28 -19.21 3.53
C LYS A 289 13.61 -17.72 3.41
N GLN A 290 12.65 -16.93 2.95
CA GLN A 290 12.81 -15.49 2.76
C GLN A 290 11.50 -14.75 2.99
N ILE A 291 11.60 -13.53 3.48
CA ILE A 291 10.49 -12.59 3.55
C ILE A 291 10.91 -11.32 2.81
N GLU A 292 10.13 -10.95 1.80
CA GLU A 292 10.22 -9.63 1.17
C GLU A 292 9.12 -8.73 1.76
N HIS A 293 9.51 -7.55 2.22
CA HIS A 293 8.61 -6.57 2.83
C HIS A 293 8.42 -5.38 1.89
N THR A 294 7.18 -5.13 1.48
CA THR A 294 6.81 -4.02 0.58
C THR A 294 5.76 -3.11 1.22
N LYS A 295 5.82 -1.81 0.93
CA LYS A 295 4.82 -0.81 1.33
C LYS A 295 4.39 0.06 0.15
N ASN A 296 3.18 0.62 0.25
CA ASN A 296 2.66 1.68 -0.63
C ASN A 296 2.77 1.37 -2.13
N PRO A 297 1.89 0.50 -2.67
CA PRO A 297 1.97 0.07 -4.05
C PRO A 297 1.80 1.25 -5.01
N ASN A 298 2.59 1.26 -6.09
CA ASN A 298 2.50 2.28 -7.12
C ASN A 298 1.32 1.99 -8.05
N VAL A 299 0.23 2.73 -7.87
CA VAL A 299 -0.99 2.62 -8.66
C VAL A 299 -0.73 2.85 -10.16
N GLY A 300 0.18 3.75 -10.52
CA GLY A 300 0.50 4.01 -11.93
C GLY A 300 1.26 2.87 -12.62
N GLN A 301 1.83 1.93 -11.87
CA GLN A 301 2.42 0.69 -12.41
C GLN A 301 1.45 -0.50 -12.38
N PHE A 302 0.29 -0.33 -11.72
CA PHE A 302 -0.75 -1.35 -11.68
C PHE A 302 -1.61 -1.34 -12.96
N ASP A 303 -1.85 -0.15 -13.51
CA ASP A 303 -2.55 0.06 -14.79
C ASP A 303 -1.71 -0.42 -15.98
#